data_AF-A0AAD7DEP5-F1
#
_entry.id   AF-A0AAD7DEP5-F1
#
_cell.length_a   1.000
_cell.length_b   1.000
_cell.length_c   1.000
_cell.angle_alpha   90.00
_cell.angle_beta   90.00
_cell.angle_gamma   90.00
#
_symmetry.space_group_name_H-M   'P 1'
#
loop_
_entity.id
_entity.type
_entity.pdbx_description
1 polymer ?
#
loop_
_entity_poly.entity_id
_entity_poly.type
_entity_poly.pdbx_seq_one_letter_code
_entity_poly.pdbx_strand_id
1 'polypeptide(L)'
;MLRITASPNPELIRNELLLALQKLLQGLGKSLMDIGLPEPVERQQEIDAERLQWGGDPTNLCGFKDSLSAEQRLVYDRIMHITTTTLDSPPPIHVDGRAGRGKTYVLYPIIGALRKMNEIVLVSASSAFAAKNYPGGRTIHYLYGIPVDEYNPFLKSSVGPTSDRARLLQAAKCHVIDEIGGLHFKAFDCADRLMRSLTGCARIWGGAYVNHSRRLPPGSILDIGCTPKLICFRLHLLSVLEDELQFVMHHCVRKLLGTTSRF
;
A
#
# COMPACT_ATOMS: atom_id res chain seq x y z
N MET A 1 26.22 -6.37 -19.31
CA MET A 1 25.47 -7.01 -20.43
C MET A 1 24.02 -6.59 -20.30
N LEU A 2 23.52 -5.70 -21.17
CA LEU A 2 22.15 -5.18 -21.14
C LEU A 2 21.19 -6.28 -21.58
N ARG A 3 20.36 -6.80 -20.66
CA ARG A 3 19.24 -7.68 -21.02
C ARG A 3 18.03 -6.82 -21.33
N ILE A 4 17.79 -6.58 -22.62
CA ILE A 4 16.54 -6.02 -23.12
C ILE A 4 15.54 -7.17 -23.13
N THR A 5 14.51 -7.12 -22.30
CA THR A 5 13.40 -8.08 -22.38
C THR A 5 12.66 -7.83 -23.70
N ALA A 6 12.42 -8.90 -24.46
CA ALA A 6 11.80 -8.82 -25.78
C ALA A 6 10.33 -8.40 -25.66
N SER A 7 10.09 -7.10 -25.63
CA SER A 7 8.76 -6.51 -25.75
C SER A 7 8.44 -6.29 -27.23
N PRO A 8 7.28 -6.73 -27.77
CA PRO A 8 6.96 -6.62 -29.19
C PRO A 8 6.60 -5.20 -29.65
N ASN A 9 6.62 -4.21 -28.76
CA ASN A 9 6.28 -2.82 -29.10
C ASN A 9 7.56 -1.98 -29.33
N PRO A 10 7.78 -1.43 -30.54
CA PRO A 10 8.96 -0.62 -30.87
C PRO A 10 9.17 0.60 -29.97
N GLU A 11 8.07 1.24 -29.54
CA GLU A 11 8.12 2.37 -28.59
C GLU A 11 8.63 1.89 -27.21
N LEU A 12 8.26 0.66 -26.80
CA LEU A 12 8.72 0.06 -25.54
C LEU A 12 10.24 -0.17 -25.55
N ILE A 13 10.75 -0.78 -26.62
CA ILE A 13 12.19 -1.01 -26.81
C ILE A 13 12.96 0.31 -26.86
N ARG A 14 12.44 1.31 -27.60
CA ARG A 14 13.09 2.63 -27.71
C ARG A 14 13.29 3.27 -26.33
N ASN A 15 12.26 3.27 -25.49
CA ASN A 15 12.32 3.89 -24.17
C ASN A 15 13.23 3.14 -23.18
N GLU A 16 13.22 1.80 -23.21
CA GLU A 16 14.16 0.98 -22.42
C GLU A 16 15.61 1.24 -22.82
N LEU A 17 15.86 1.39 -24.13
CA LEU A 17 17.17 1.75 -24.65
C LEU A 17 17.60 3.14 -24.19
N LEU A 18 16.69 4.12 -24.21
CA LEU A 18 16.95 5.47 -23.70
C LEU A 18 17.26 5.45 -22.20
N LEU A 19 16.51 4.70 -21.39
CA LEU A 19 16.79 4.52 -19.96
C LEU A 19 18.17 3.89 -19.70
N ALA A 20 18.52 2.87 -20.49
CA ALA A 20 19.83 2.23 -20.41
C ALA A 20 20.98 3.18 -20.78
N LEU A 21 20.80 3.95 -21.86
CA LEU A 21 21.76 4.96 -22.31
C LEU A 21 21.92 6.08 -21.28
N GLN A 22 20.83 6.57 -20.70
CA GLN A 22 20.85 7.61 -19.67
C GLN A 22 21.74 7.19 -18.48
N LYS A 23 21.62 5.93 -18.01
CA LYS A 23 22.47 5.38 -16.93
C LYS A 23 23.95 5.33 -17.30
N LEU A 24 24.28 5.00 -18.55
CA LEU A 24 25.67 4.98 -19.03
C LEU A 24 26.24 6.40 -19.13
N LEU A 25 25.46 7.34 -19.64
CA LEU A 25 25.87 8.74 -19.82
C LEU A 25 26.05 9.46 -18.49
N GLN A 26 25.22 9.13 -17.48
CA GLN A 26 25.41 9.62 -16.11
C GLN A 26 26.81 9.27 -15.57
N GLY A 27 27.33 8.07 -15.87
CA GLY A 27 28.70 7.68 -15.51
C GLY A 27 29.80 8.49 -16.21
N LEU A 28 29.46 9.18 -17.30
CA LEU A 28 30.34 10.05 -18.07
C LEU A 28 30.04 11.55 -17.84
N GLY A 29 29.14 11.89 -16.90
CA GLY A 29 28.73 13.27 -16.63
C GLY A 29 27.93 13.91 -17.76
N LYS A 30 27.28 13.12 -18.62
CA LYS A 30 26.45 13.60 -19.74
C LYS A 30 25.00 13.20 -19.58
N SER A 31 24.11 13.94 -20.23
CA SER A 31 22.68 13.66 -20.38
C SER A 31 22.34 13.18 -21.79
N LEU A 32 21.11 12.71 -22.01
CA LEU A 32 20.65 12.37 -23.37
C LEU A 32 20.44 13.62 -24.22
N MET A 33 20.02 14.72 -23.59
CA MET A 33 19.95 16.03 -24.25
C MET A 33 21.32 16.48 -24.81
N ASP A 34 22.43 16.20 -24.11
CA ASP A 34 23.79 16.56 -24.59
C ASP A 34 24.19 15.85 -25.88
N ILE A 35 23.50 14.77 -26.24
CA ILE A 35 23.73 14.00 -27.48
C ILE A 35 22.54 14.09 -28.45
N GLY A 36 21.59 15.00 -28.21
CA GLY A 36 20.45 15.24 -29.10
C GLY A 36 19.40 14.12 -29.10
N LEU A 37 19.38 13.25 -28.09
CA LEU A 37 18.38 12.20 -27.94
C LEU A 37 17.23 12.67 -27.04
N PRO A 38 15.98 12.22 -27.29
CA PRO A 38 14.87 12.48 -26.39
C PRO A 38 15.11 11.81 -25.03
N GLU A 39 14.77 12.50 -23.95
CA GLU A 39 14.79 11.89 -22.63
C GLU A 39 13.76 10.75 -22.57
N PRO A 40 14.08 9.64 -21.86
CA PRO A 40 13.14 8.55 -21.68
C PRO A 40 11.89 9.06 -20.97
N VAL A 41 10.74 8.60 -21.44
CA VAL A 41 9.50 8.75 -20.72
C VAL A 41 9.57 7.85 -19.50
N GLU A 42 9.49 8.44 -18.31
CA GLU A 42 9.37 7.70 -17.07
C GLU A 42 7.98 7.05 -17.06
N ARG A 43 7.88 5.80 -17.52
CA ARG A 43 6.58 5.15 -17.63
C ARG A 43 6.08 4.76 -16.26
N GLN A 44 4.84 5.11 -16.02
CA GLN A 44 4.06 4.66 -14.88
C GLN A 44 3.27 3.41 -15.29
N GLN A 45 3.94 2.39 -15.86
CA GLN A 45 3.30 1.23 -16.50
C GLN A 45 2.35 0.53 -15.53
N GLU A 46 2.75 0.37 -14.27
CA GLU A 46 1.93 -0.24 -13.24
C GLU A 46 0.74 0.63 -12.84
N ILE A 47 0.87 1.96 -12.79
CA ILE A 47 -0.26 2.87 -12.53
C ILE A 47 -1.26 2.84 -13.69
N ASP A 48 -0.76 2.94 -14.92
CA ASP A 48 -1.58 2.91 -16.13
C ASP A 48 -2.30 1.57 -16.26
N ALA A 49 -1.60 0.46 -16.03
CA ALA A 49 -2.19 -0.87 -16.01
C ALA A 49 -3.22 -1.02 -14.88
N GLU A 50 -2.94 -0.52 -13.67
CA GLU A 50 -3.87 -0.57 -12.54
C GLU A 50 -5.16 0.21 -12.85
N ARG A 51 -5.05 1.42 -13.41
CA ARG A 51 -6.19 2.25 -13.80
C ARG A 51 -6.97 1.65 -14.95
N LEU A 52 -6.29 1.16 -15.99
CA LEU A 52 -6.94 0.53 -17.13
C LEU A 52 -7.70 -0.73 -16.73
N GLN A 53 -7.12 -1.54 -15.84
CA GLN A 53 -7.70 -2.82 -15.45
C GLN A 53 -8.79 -2.68 -14.39
N TRP A 54 -8.69 -1.73 -13.46
CA TRP A 54 -9.58 -1.65 -12.29
C TRP A 54 -10.31 -0.32 -12.12
N GLY A 55 -9.94 0.73 -12.86
CA GLY A 55 -10.62 2.02 -12.84
C GLY A 55 -12.08 1.90 -13.28
N GLY A 56 -12.95 2.74 -12.73
CA GLY A 56 -14.38 2.73 -13.03
C GLY A 56 -15.17 1.57 -12.39
N ASP A 57 -14.53 0.71 -11.58
CA ASP A 57 -15.15 -0.46 -10.93
C ASP A 57 -15.77 -1.48 -11.92
N PRO A 58 -14.95 -2.12 -12.77
CA PRO A 58 -15.42 -3.00 -13.85
C PRO A 58 -16.12 -4.26 -13.33
N THR A 59 -15.87 -4.64 -12.08
CA THR A 59 -16.49 -5.78 -11.40
C THR A 59 -17.74 -5.40 -10.60
N ASN A 60 -18.17 -4.13 -10.68
CA ASN A 60 -19.34 -3.60 -9.97
C ASN A 60 -19.36 -3.88 -8.46
N LEU A 61 -18.20 -3.78 -7.80
CA LEU A 61 -18.08 -4.01 -6.36
C LEU A 61 -18.88 -2.98 -5.55
N CYS A 62 -19.10 -1.77 -6.07
CA CYS A 62 -19.95 -0.77 -5.43
C CYS A 62 -21.40 -1.23 -5.27
N GLY A 63 -21.90 -2.17 -6.10
CA GLY A 63 -23.26 -2.70 -6.01
C GLY A 63 -23.54 -3.48 -4.72
N PHE A 64 -22.48 -3.97 -4.04
CA PHE A 64 -22.58 -4.65 -2.75
C PHE A 64 -22.98 -3.72 -1.60
N LYS A 65 -23.05 -2.40 -1.85
CA LYS A 65 -23.43 -1.39 -0.86
C LYS A 65 -24.86 -1.57 -0.36
N ASP A 66 -25.76 -2.03 -1.23
CA ASP A 66 -27.20 -2.12 -0.95
C ASP A 66 -27.56 -3.37 -0.14
N SER A 67 -26.67 -4.35 -0.09
CA SER A 67 -26.82 -5.60 0.65
C SER A 67 -26.08 -5.62 2.00
N LEU A 68 -25.49 -4.49 2.42
CA LEU A 68 -24.83 -4.37 3.73
C LEU A 68 -25.87 -4.42 4.86
N SER A 69 -25.55 -5.10 5.96
CA SER A 69 -26.31 -4.96 7.21
C SER A 69 -26.23 -3.52 7.76
N ALA A 70 -27.11 -3.16 8.70
CA ALA A 70 -27.08 -1.85 9.33
C ALA A 70 -25.71 -1.54 9.99
N GLU A 71 -25.11 -2.51 10.66
CA GLU A 71 -23.80 -2.35 11.30
C GLU A 71 -22.66 -2.24 10.28
N GLN A 72 -22.69 -3.08 9.24
CA GLN A 72 -21.75 -3.04 8.14
C GLN A 72 -21.81 -1.70 7.39
N ARG A 73 -23.03 -1.16 7.26
CA ARG A 73 -23.28 0.13 6.65
C ARG A 73 -22.63 1.28 7.44
N LEU A 74 -22.72 1.25 8.76
CA LEU A 74 -22.03 2.23 9.61
C LEU A 74 -20.51 2.20 9.40
N VAL A 75 -19.92 1.01 9.29
CA VAL A 75 -18.48 0.85 8.99
C VAL A 75 -18.15 1.41 7.61
N TYR A 76 -18.94 1.05 6.59
CA TYR A 76 -18.79 1.56 5.24
C TYR A 76 -18.84 3.09 5.20
N ASP A 77 -19.89 3.71 5.76
CA ASP A 77 -20.09 5.16 5.72
C ASP A 77 -18.95 5.88 6.45
N ARG A 78 -18.48 5.32 7.58
CA ARG A 78 -17.34 5.88 8.32
C ARG A 78 -16.04 5.82 7.52
N ILE A 79 -15.75 4.68 6.88
CA ILE A 79 -14.55 4.53 6.06
C ILE A 79 -14.63 5.45 4.84
N MET A 80 -15.76 5.47 4.14
CA MET A 80 -15.95 6.34 2.98
C MET A 80 -15.80 7.82 3.36
N HIS A 81 -16.34 8.23 4.51
CA HIS A 81 -16.14 9.59 5.01
C HIS A 81 -14.65 9.88 5.18
N ILE A 82 -13.89 9.02 5.86
CA ILE A 82 -12.45 9.19 6.08
C ILE A 82 -11.66 9.16 4.76
N THR A 83 -12.04 8.32 3.80
CA THR A 83 -11.31 8.16 2.53
C THR A 83 -11.60 9.27 1.53
N THR A 84 -12.79 9.87 1.57
CA THR A 84 -13.21 10.96 0.65
C THR A 84 -13.00 12.36 1.21
N THR A 85 -12.92 12.54 2.52
CA THR A 85 -12.54 13.84 3.09
C THR A 85 -11.04 14.11 2.96
N THR A 86 -10.71 15.38 2.74
CA THR A 86 -9.36 15.95 2.82
C THR A 86 -8.98 16.14 4.28
N LEU A 87 -8.77 15.03 4.98
CA LEU A 87 -7.91 15.04 6.16
C LEU A 87 -6.47 14.98 5.65
N ASP A 88 -5.62 15.91 6.07
CA ASP A 88 -4.21 15.99 5.63
C ASP A 88 -3.41 14.72 5.95
N SER A 89 -3.89 13.92 6.91
CA SER A 89 -3.35 12.61 7.28
C SER A 89 -4.40 11.83 8.08
N PRO A 90 -5.34 11.10 7.43
CA PRO A 90 -6.32 10.33 8.17
C PRO A 90 -5.68 9.12 8.87
N PRO A 91 -6.28 8.66 9.97
CA PRO A 91 -5.76 7.53 10.69
C PRO A 91 -5.82 6.21 9.94
N PRO A 92 -4.87 5.25 10.16
CA PRO A 92 -5.06 3.90 9.75
C PRO A 92 -6.30 3.37 10.43
N ILE A 93 -7.17 2.77 9.64
CA ILE A 93 -8.42 2.23 10.15
C ILE A 93 -8.20 0.74 10.37
N HIS A 94 -8.35 0.30 11.61
CA HIS A 94 -8.47 -1.12 11.91
C HIS A 94 -9.94 -1.49 12.05
N VAL A 95 -10.40 -2.45 11.25
CA VAL A 95 -11.74 -3.01 11.40
C VAL A 95 -11.62 -4.43 11.92
N ASP A 96 -12.19 -4.64 13.09
CA ASP A 96 -12.25 -5.92 13.75
C ASP A 96 -13.69 -6.45 13.80
N GLY A 97 -13.82 -7.77 13.91
CA GLY A 97 -15.09 -8.44 14.11
C GLY A 97 -14.90 -9.95 14.24
N ARG A 98 -15.94 -10.64 14.68
CA ARG A 98 -15.91 -12.11 14.74
C ARG A 98 -15.82 -12.73 13.34
N ALA A 99 -15.29 -13.96 13.26
CA ALA A 99 -15.32 -14.78 12.05
C ALA A 99 -16.74 -14.82 11.45
N GLY A 100 -16.87 -14.82 10.12
CA GLY A 100 -18.17 -14.93 9.45
C GLY A 100 -19.06 -13.69 9.48
N ARG A 101 -18.63 -12.55 10.04
CA ARG A 101 -19.41 -11.30 10.07
C ARG A 101 -19.25 -10.39 8.83
N GLY A 102 -18.68 -10.92 7.74
CA GLY A 102 -18.63 -10.22 6.45
C GLY A 102 -17.71 -9.00 6.40
N LYS A 103 -16.56 -9.00 7.10
CA LYS A 103 -15.56 -7.90 6.99
C LYS A 103 -15.06 -7.70 5.56
N THR A 104 -14.65 -8.79 4.90
CA THR A 104 -14.33 -8.84 3.46
C THR A 104 -15.49 -8.32 2.61
N TYR A 105 -16.73 -8.58 3.02
CA TYR A 105 -17.93 -8.13 2.31
C TYR A 105 -18.09 -6.60 2.36
N VAL A 106 -17.76 -5.95 3.48
CA VAL A 106 -17.76 -4.48 3.63
C VAL A 106 -16.70 -3.81 2.74
N LEU A 107 -15.60 -4.51 2.46
CA LEU A 107 -14.51 -3.98 1.63
C LEU A 107 -14.90 -3.81 0.16
N TYR A 108 -15.72 -4.70 -0.40
CA TYR A 108 -16.13 -4.62 -1.80
C TYR A 108 -16.71 -3.25 -2.18
N PRO A 109 -17.76 -2.74 -1.51
CA PRO A 109 -18.33 -1.46 -1.90
C PRO A 109 -17.41 -0.28 -1.65
N ILE A 110 -16.45 -0.38 -0.72
CA ILE A 110 -15.43 0.66 -0.49
C ILE A 110 -14.46 0.71 -1.67
N ILE A 111 -13.91 -0.45 -2.05
CA ILE A 111 -12.99 -0.58 -3.19
C ILE A 111 -13.67 -0.12 -4.47
N GLY A 112 -14.91 -0.58 -4.71
CA GLY A 112 -15.68 -0.19 -5.89
C GLY A 112 -15.98 1.31 -5.94
N ALA A 113 -16.39 1.91 -4.81
CA ALA A 113 -16.66 3.35 -4.77
C ALA A 113 -15.41 4.19 -5.07
N LEU A 114 -14.26 3.85 -4.50
CA LEU A 114 -12.99 4.52 -4.77
C LEU A 114 -12.53 4.34 -6.22
N ARG A 115 -12.66 3.12 -6.78
CA ARG A 115 -12.36 2.87 -8.20
C ARG A 115 -13.28 3.63 -9.15
N LYS A 116 -14.57 3.81 -8.82
CA LYS A 116 -15.49 4.68 -9.57
C LYS A 116 -15.08 6.15 -9.56
N MET A 117 -14.37 6.59 -8.53
CA MET A 117 -13.75 7.92 -8.46
C MET A 117 -12.40 8.00 -9.19
N ASN A 118 -12.02 6.97 -9.95
CA ASN A 118 -10.71 6.80 -10.61
C ASN A 118 -9.52 6.82 -9.63
N GLU A 119 -9.76 6.53 -8.36
CA GLU A 119 -8.71 6.42 -7.34
C GLU A 119 -8.07 5.02 -7.40
N ILE A 120 -6.76 4.97 -7.17
CA ILE A 120 -6.02 3.71 -7.10
C ILE A 120 -6.20 3.11 -5.70
N VAL A 121 -6.70 1.87 -5.66
CA VAL A 121 -6.87 1.09 -4.42
C VAL A 121 -6.08 -0.20 -4.55
N LEU A 122 -5.04 -0.33 -3.73
CA LEU A 122 -4.21 -1.52 -3.69
C LEU A 122 -4.70 -2.45 -2.59
N VAL A 123 -5.20 -3.62 -2.99
CA VAL A 123 -5.69 -4.62 -2.05
C VAL A 123 -4.66 -5.72 -1.91
N SER A 124 -4.28 -6.00 -0.67
CA SER A 124 -3.34 -7.05 -0.32
C SER A 124 -3.85 -7.94 0.78
N ALA A 125 -3.33 -9.17 0.85
CA ALA A 125 -3.61 -10.09 1.95
C ALA A 125 -2.36 -10.89 2.34
N SER A 126 -2.41 -11.54 3.51
CA SER A 126 -1.34 -12.42 3.99
C SER A 126 -1.17 -13.68 3.11
N SER A 127 -2.28 -14.23 2.58
CA SER A 127 -2.29 -15.43 1.72
C SER A 127 -2.83 -15.14 0.32
N ALA A 128 -2.42 -15.98 -0.66
CA ALA A 128 -2.92 -15.90 -2.03
C ALA A 128 -4.43 -16.19 -2.12
N PHE A 129 -4.94 -17.07 -1.26
CA PHE A 129 -6.35 -17.41 -1.22
C PHE A 129 -7.21 -16.22 -0.79
N ALA A 130 -6.80 -15.52 0.28
CA ALA A 130 -7.48 -14.31 0.73
C ALA A 130 -7.37 -13.17 -0.30
N ALA A 131 -6.19 -13.01 -0.92
CA ALA A 131 -5.99 -12.01 -1.97
C ALA A 131 -6.94 -12.24 -3.16
N LYS A 132 -7.15 -13.50 -3.57
CA LYS A 132 -8.03 -13.87 -4.70
C LYS A 132 -9.49 -13.47 -4.51
N ASN A 133 -9.94 -13.22 -3.28
CA ASN A 133 -11.29 -12.72 -3.02
C ASN A 133 -11.53 -11.34 -3.64
N TYR A 134 -10.47 -10.56 -3.90
CA TYR A 134 -10.57 -9.21 -4.42
C TYR A 134 -10.13 -9.16 -5.89
N PRO A 135 -10.93 -8.55 -6.78
CA PRO A 135 -10.47 -8.21 -8.13
C PRO A 135 -9.24 -7.28 -8.04
N GLY A 136 -8.09 -7.77 -8.50
CA GLY A 136 -6.79 -7.08 -8.39
C GLY A 136 -6.07 -7.29 -7.06
N GLY A 137 -6.60 -8.15 -6.18
CA GLY A 137 -5.96 -8.50 -4.92
C GLY A 137 -4.63 -9.24 -5.13
N ARG A 138 -3.63 -8.86 -4.34
CA ARG A 138 -2.26 -9.43 -4.39
C ARG A 138 -1.84 -9.93 -3.01
N THR A 139 -0.87 -10.84 -2.92
CA THR A 139 -0.26 -11.08 -1.60
C THR A 139 0.56 -9.87 -1.19
N ILE A 140 0.65 -9.58 0.12
CA ILE A 140 1.50 -8.49 0.61
C ILE A 140 2.97 -8.70 0.23
N HIS A 141 3.42 -9.97 0.23
CA HIS A 141 4.77 -10.33 -0.22
C HIS A 141 5.04 -9.90 -1.66
N TYR A 142 4.09 -10.15 -2.56
CA TYR A 142 4.21 -9.74 -3.95
C TYR A 142 4.07 -8.22 -4.11
N LEU A 143 3.09 -7.60 -3.46
CA LEU A 143 2.79 -6.18 -3.65
C LEU A 143 3.96 -5.30 -3.18
N TYR A 144 4.52 -5.60 -2.01
CA TYR A 144 5.60 -4.80 -1.39
C TYR A 144 6.99 -5.42 -1.56
N GLY A 145 7.13 -6.46 -2.41
CA GLY A 145 8.43 -7.09 -2.71
C GLY A 145 9.14 -7.67 -1.48
N ILE A 146 8.38 -8.24 -0.54
CA ILE A 146 8.92 -8.78 0.72
C ILE A 146 9.41 -10.21 0.47
N PRO A 147 10.69 -10.54 0.75
CA PRO A 147 11.19 -11.90 0.64
C PRO A 147 10.55 -12.81 1.69
N VAL A 148 10.33 -14.07 1.33
CA VAL A 148 9.88 -15.11 2.26
C VAL A 148 11.12 -15.78 2.84
N ASP A 149 11.55 -15.28 3.99
CA ASP A 149 12.71 -15.81 4.72
C ASP A 149 12.45 -15.73 6.24
N GLU A 150 12.13 -16.86 6.84
CA GLU A 150 11.76 -16.94 8.26
C GLU A 150 12.97 -16.72 9.18
N TYR A 151 14.17 -17.06 8.69
CA TYR A 151 15.43 -16.99 9.45
C TYR A 151 16.03 -15.59 9.45
N ASN A 152 15.71 -14.77 8.45
CA ASN A 152 16.16 -13.40 8.41
C ASN A 152 15.42 -12.54 9.46
N PRO A 153 16.12 -11.94 10.44
CA PRO A 153 15.49 -11.05 11.41
C PRO A 153 15.12 -9.68 10.82
N PHE A 154 15.69 -9.31 9.68
CA PHE A 154 15.56 -8.01 9.05
C PHE A 154 15.27 -8.14 7.55
N LEU A 155 13.99 -8.39 7.22
CA LEU A 155 13.54 -8.45 5.84
C LEU A 155 13.73 -7.10 5.14
N LYS A 156 14.20 -7.12 3.90
CA LYS A 156 14.35 -5.92 3.07
C LYS A 156 13.52 -6.08 1.81
N SER A 157 12.67 -5.09 1.53
CA SER A 157 11.90 -5.07 0.29
C SER A 157 12.83 -4.97 -0.93
N SER A 158 12.49 -5.69 -2.00
CA SER A 158 13.13 -5.57 -3.30
C SER A 158 12.65 -4.37 -4.13
N VAL A 159 11.60 -3.67 -3.67
CA VAL A 159 11.05 -2.48 -4.35
C VAL A 159 12.04 -1.33 -4.20
N GLY A 160 12.65 -0.92 -5.32
CA GLY A 160 13.54 0.24 -5.36
C GLY A 160 12.77 1.56 -5.31
N PRO A 161 13.34 2.63 -4.74
CA PRO A 161 12.64 3.91 -4.56
C PRO A 161 12.22 4.60 -5.86
N THR A 162 12.93 4.33 -6.96
CA THR A 162 12.63 4.86 -8.31
C THR A 162 11.96 3.83 -9.22
N SER A 163 11.56 2.69 -8.66
CA SER A 163 10.88 1.63 -9.43
C SER A 163 9.45 2.02 -9.75
N ASP A 164 8.89 1.40 -10.78
CA ASP A 164 7.50 1.63 -11.16
C ASP A 164 6.51 1.18 -10.07
N ARG A 165 6.83 0.06 -9.39
CA ARG A 165 6.09 -0.40 -8.20
C ARG A 165 6.09 0.65 -7.09
N ALA A 166 7.21 1.36 -6.85
CA ALA A 166 7.25 2.41 -5.84
C ALA A 166 6.30 3.57 -6.19
N ARG A 167 6.27 3.99 -7.47
CA ARG A 167 5.32 5.01 -7.94
C ARG A 167 3.87 4.53 -7.75
N LEU A 168 3.56 3.28 -8.08
CA LEU A 168 2.23 2.70 -7.83
C LEU A 168 1.84 2.76 -6.35
N LEU A 169 2.75 2.33 -5.46
CA LEU A 169 2.51 2.33 -4.00
C LEU A 169 2.27 3.76 -3.47
N GLN A 170 2.98 4.76 -3.99
CA GLN A 170 2.81 6.16 -3.61
C GLN A 170 1.54 6.77 -4.21
N ALA A 171 1.18 6.42 -5.45
CA ALA A 171 0.00 6.93 -6.14
C ALA A 171 -1.33 6.34 -5.61
N ALA A 172 -1.25 5.24 -4.87
CA ALA A 172 -2.42 4.61 -4.27
C ALA A 172 -3.09 5.53 -3.25
N LYS A 173 -4.37 5.83 -3.49
CA LYS A 173 -5.20 6.56 -2.52
C LYS A 173 -5.44 5.73 -1.26
N CYS A 174 -5.54 4.41 -1.42
CA CYS A 174 -5.83 3.49 -0.35
C CYS A 174 -5.05 2.18 -0.48
N HIS A 175 -4.44 1.75 0.62
CA HIS A 175 -3.84 0.44 0.81
C HIS A 175 -4.77 -0.38 1.72
N VAL A 176 -5.26 -1.51 1.24
CA VAL A 176 -6.07 -2.45 2.01
C VAL A 176 -5.23 -3.68 2.33
N ILE A 177 -5.21 -4.08 3.60
CA ILE A 177 -4.59 -5.33 4.04
C ILE A 177 -5.65 -6.20 4.70
N ASP A 178 -6.10 -7.24 4.00
CA ASP A 178 -6.95 -8.29 4.55
C ASP A 178 -6.12 -9.39 5.23
N GLU A 179 -6.72 -10.08 6.19
CA GLU A 179 -6.06 -11.15 6.93
C GLU A 179 -4.75 -10.73 7.60
N ILE A 180 -4.67 -9.50 8.13
CA ILE A 180 -3.46 -8.99 8.78
C ILE A 180 -3.02 -9.85 9.98
N GLY A 181 -3.98 -10.52 10.63
CA GLY A 181 -3.69 -11.45 11.74
C GLY A 181 -2.91 -12.70 11.29
N GLY A 182 -3.02 -13.09 10.02
CA GLY A 182 -2.22 -14.17 9.44
C GLY A 182 -0.86 -13.72 8.91
N LEU A 183 -0.53 -12.43 9.02
CA LEU A 183 0.74 -11.90 8.53
C LEU A 183 1.80 -11.91 9.63
N HIS A 184 2.98 -12.45 9.32
CA HIS A 184 4.11 -12.39 10.23
C HIS A 184 4.56 -10.94 10.44
N PHE A 185 4.84 -10.54 11.69
CA PHE A 185 5.15 -9.14 12.04
C PHE A 185 6.33 -8.57 11.25
N LYS A 186 7.35 -9.39 10.95
CA LYS A 186 8.51 -9.00 10.13
C LYS A 186 8.12 -8.54 8.72
N ALA A 187 7.11 -9.18 8.12
CA ALA A 187 6.64 -8.82 6.78
C ALA A 187 5.89 -7.48 6.82
N PHE A 188 5.05 -7.29 7.84
CA PHE A 188 4.40 -6.00 8.07
C PHE A 188 5.41 -4.87 8.31
N ASP A 189 6.40 -5.09 9.18
CA ASP A 189 7.48 -4.13 9.47
C ASP A 189 8.29 -3.80 8.21
N CYS A 190 8.59 -4.79 7.37
CA CYS A 190 9.26 -4.57 6.09
C CYS A 190 8.45 -3.65 5.15
N ALA A 191 7.14 -3.90 5.01
CA ALA A 191 6.26 -3.06 4.20
C ALA A 191 6.14 -1.64 4.74
N ASP A 192 5.99 -1.49 6.06
CA ASP A 192 5.89 -0.20 6.73
C ASP A 192 7.19 0.62 6.54
N ARG A 193 8.36 0.01 6.72
CA ARG A 193 9.66 0.67 6.45
C ARG A 193 9.82 1.07 4.99
N LEU A 194 9.36 0.24 4.05
CA LEU A 194 9.32 0.61 2.64
C LEU A 194 8.46 1.87 2.44
N MET A 195 7.22 1.89 2.94
CA MET A 195 6.33 3.04 2.77
C MET A 195 6.88 4.32 3.39
N ARG A 196 7.49 4.23 4.58
CA ARG A 196 8.20 5.37 5.21
C ARG A 196 9.35 5.86 4.35
N SER A 197 10.13 4.94 3.78
CA SER A 197 11.23 5.28 2.87
C SER A 197 10.73 5.93 1.58
N LEU A 198 9.62 5.45 1.00
CA LEU A 198 9.08 5.98 -0.25
C LEU A 198 8.45 7.37 -0.05
N THR A 199 7.77 7.57 1.07
CA THR A 199 7.09 8.85 1.38
C THR A 199 7.98 9.89 2.02
N GLY A 200 9.17 9.50 2.51
CA GLY A 200 10.01 10.37 3.33
C GLY A 200 9.40 10.68 4.71
N CYS A 201 8.33 9.99 5.12
CA CYS A 201 7.61 10.24 6.35
C CYS A 201 7.86 9.13 7.37
N ALA A 202 8.37 9.49 8.55
CA ALA A 202 8.68 8.52 9.60
C ALA A 202 7.45 7.93 10.32
N ARG A 203 6.24 8.45 10.03
CA ARG A 203 4.97 7.98 10.62
C ARG A 203 4.58 6.60 10.06
N ILE A 204 3.70 5.90 10.76
CA ILE A 204 3.18 4.60 10.32
C ILE A 204 2.67 4.71 8.88
N TRP A 205 3.07 3.73 8.06
CA TRP A 205 2.79 3.61 6.65
C TRP A 205 3.14 4.84 5.81
N GLY A 206 4.08 5.67 6.27
CA GLY A 206 4.45 6.89 5.59
C GLY A 206 3.47 8.06 5.75
N GLY A 207 2.66 8.10 6.81
CA GLY A 207 1.78 9.24 7.09
C GLY A 207 0.31 8.90 7.36
N ALA A 208 -0.10 7.63 7.31
CA ALA A 208 -1.41 7.22 7.77
C ALA A 208 -1.44 7.29 9.32
N TYR A 209 -2.19 8.21 9.92
CA TYR A 209 -2.06 8.67 11.32
C TYR A 209 -2.73 7.85 12.47
N VAL A 210 -2.09 7.01 13.28
CA VAL A 210 -2.80 6.40 14.45
C VAL A 210 -2.99 7.44 15.58
N ASN A 211 -4.21 7.66 16.10
CA ASN A 211 -4.41 8.44 17.34
C ASN A 211 -4.69 7.54 18.55
N HIS A 212 -3.78 7.57 19.52
CA HIS A 212 -4.13 7.34 20.91
C HIS A 212 -3.50 8.43 21.79
N SER A 213 -4.31 9.45 22.11
CA SER A 213 -4.21 10.37 23.25
C SER A 213 -2.94 11.23 23.47
N ARG A 214 -3.14 12.56 23.31
CA ARG A 214 -2.43 13.77 23.84
C ARG A 214 -1.48 14.55 22.88
N ARG A 215 -1.71 15.88 22.93
CA ARG A 215 -1.28 17.08 22.14
C ARG A 215 0.11 17.12 21.45
N LEU A 216 0.14 17.79 20.29
CA LEU A 216 1.35 18.39 19.67
C LEU A 216 1.60 19.84 20.19
N PRO A 217 2.85 20.28 20.34
CA PRO A 217 3.22 21.69 20.56
C PRO A 217 3.33 22.49 19.24
N PRO A 218 3.35 23.83 19.28
CA PRO A 218 3.29 24.70 18.09
C PRO A 218 4.65 24.77 17.36
N GLY A 219 4.65 24.64 16.03
CA GLY A 219 5.81 25.04 15.20
C GLY A 219 6.23 24.15 14.02
N SER A 220 5.53 23.08 13.65
CA SER A 220 5.93 22.25 12.50
C SER A 220 5.11 22.57 11.24
N ILE A 221 5.81 23.12 10.24
CA ILE A 221 5.33 23.54 8.91
C ILE A 221 4.91 22.34 8.04
N LEU A 222 3.91 22.58 7.18
CA LEU A 222 3.29 21.72 6.16
C LEU A 222 4.28 21.09 5.15
N ASP A 223 3.86 19.97 4.55
CA ASP A 223 3.90 19.84 3.08
C ASP A 223 2.65 19.12 2.54
N ILE A 224 2.19 19.58 1.37
CA ILE A 224 0.89 19.33 0.73
C ILE A 224 1.08 18.29 -0.37
N GLY A 225 0.44 17.14 -0.23
CA GLY A 225 0.33 16.14 -1.28
C GLY A 225 -0.44 14.92 -0.78
N CYS A 226 -1.44 14.46 -1.54
CA CYS A 226 -2.33 13.36 -1.20
C CYS A 226 -1.60 12.21 -0.48
N THR A 227 -1.77 12.11 0.84
CA THR A 227 -1.16 11.03 1.61
C THR A 227 -1.91 9.72 1.37
N PRO A 228 -1.21 8.60 1.10
CA PRO A 228 -1.84 7.29 0.96
C PRO A 228 -2.52 6.88 2.27
N LYS A 229 -3.78 6.42 2.19
CA LYS A 229 -4.56 5.98 3.36
C LYS A 229 -4.37 4.47 3.57
N LEU A 230 -4.13 4.02 4.81
CA LEU A 230 -4.03 2.59 5.14
C LEU A 230 -5.31 2.09 5.82
N ILE A 231 -5.86 0.99 5.35
CA ILE A 231 -7.00 0.31 5.96
C ILE A 231 -6.63 -1.16 6.19
N CYS A 232 -6.68 -1.62 7.44
CA CYS A 232 -6.27 -2.96 7.86
C CYS A 232 -7.45 -3.74 8.46
N PHE A 233 -7.68 -4.96 7.99
CA PHE A 233 -8.71 -5.86 8.51
C PHE A 233 -8.08 -7.14 9.07
N ARG A 234 -8.57 -7.61 10.22
CA ARG A 234 -8.22 -8.92 10.78
C ARG A 234 -9.43 -9.85 10.67
N LEU A 235 -9.26 -11.04 10.10
CA LEU A 235 -10.20 -12.16 10.27
C LEU A 235 -9.72 -13.00 11.47
N HIS A 236 -10.66 -13.42 12.33
CA HIS A 236 -10.38 -14.38 13.39
C HIS A 236 -10.61 -15.79 12.85
N LEU A 237 -9.61 -16.66 12.94
CA LEU A 237 -9.78 -18.10 12.97
C LEU A 237 -9.19 -18.57 14.32
N LEU A 238 -10.10 -19.06 15.19
CA LEU A 238 -9.87 -19.87 16.39
C LEU A 238 -8.96 -19.32 17.53
N SER A 239 -9.65 -18.81 18.56
CA SER A 239 -9.50 -18.95 20.03
C SER A 239 -8.25 -19.55 20.72
N VAL A 240 -7.03 -19.43 20.21
CA VAL A 240 -5.81 -19.65 21.02
C VAL A 240 -4.78 -18.61 20.60
N LEU A 241 -4.16 -17.91 21.56
CA LEU A 241 -3.18 -16.80 21.40
C LEU A 241 -3.79 -15.38 21.37
N GLU A 242 -4.64 -15.04 22.35
CA GLU A 242 -4.98 -13.64 22.65
C GLU A 242 -3.75 -12.85 23.17
N ASP A 243 -2.80 -13.52 23.84
CA ASP A 243 -1.65 -12.84 24.46
C ASP A 243 -0.55 -12.42 23.48
N GLU A 244 -0.28 -13.19 22.40
CA GLU A 244 0.82 -12.87 21.49
C GLU A 244 0.51 -11.77 20.47
N LEU A 245 -0.77 -11.52 20.15
CA LEU A 245 -1.14 -10.54 19.11
C LEU A 245 -1.47 -9.15 19.67
N GLN A 246 -1.99 -9.07 20.90
CA GLN A 246 -1.88 -7.83 21.67
C GLN A 246 -0.41 -7.47 21.83
N PHE A 247 0.46 -8.45 22.10
CA PHE A 247 1.89 -8.25 22.13
C PHE A 247 2.44 -7.79 20.77
N VAL A 248 2.10 -8.36 19.60
CA VAL A 248 2.64 -7.89 18.32
C VAL A 248 2.23 -6.45 17.99
N MET A 249 0.96 -6.08 18.10
CA MET A 249 0.57 -4.68 17.84
C MET A 249 1.13 -3.73 18.91
N HIS A 250 1.09 -4.11 20.19
CA HIS A 250 1.61 -3.28 21.29
C HIS A 250 3.13 -3.20 21.29
N HIS A 251 3.85 -4.25 20.89
CA HIS A 251 5.31 -4.32 20.79
C HIS A 251 5.82 -3.67 19.51
N CYS A 252 5.13 -3.82 18.37
CA CYS A 252 5.40 -3.02 17.18
C CYS A 252 5.15 -1.53 17.47
N VAL A 253 4.03 -1.16 18.08
CA VAL A 253 3.75 0.23 18.48
C VAL A 253 4.76 0.73 19.52
N ARG A 254 5.15 -0.06 20.54
CA ARG A 254 6.16 0.33 21.55
C ARG A 254 7.58 0.45 20.99
N LYS A 255 8.03 -0.46 20.11
CA LYS A 255 9.34 -0.35 19.43
C LYS A 255 9.37 0.81 18.45
N LEU A 256 8.25 1.11 17.78
CA LEU A 256 8.16 2.21 16.80
C LEU A 256 7.97 3.58 17.45
N LEU A 257 7.44 3.67 18.67
CA LEU A 257 7.27 4.91 19.44
C LEU A 257 8.45 5.24 20.38
N GLY A 258 9.47 4.39 20.46
CA GLY A 258 10.65 4.63 21.31
C GLY A 258 10.37 4.67 22.82
N THR A 259 9.19 4.26 23.27
CA THR A 259 8.84 4.25 24.69
C THR A 259 9.41 3.01 25.37
N THR A 260 10.61 3.14 25.94
CA THR A 260 11.12 2.23 26.97
C THR A 260 10.50 2.63 28.32
N SER A 261 9.41 1.98 28.73
CA SER A 261 9.14 1.85 30.16
C SER A 261 9.68 0.51 30.62
N ARG A 262 10.57 0.54 31.62
CA ARG A 262 11.03 -0.64 32.33
C ARG A 262 9.82 -1.32 32.98
N PHE A 263 9.86 -2.66 33.01
CA PHE A 263 8.99 -3.46 33.86
C PHE A 263 9.10 -3.02 35.33
#